data_AF-A0A1M6HH71-F1
#
_entry.id   AF-A0A1M6HH71-F1
#
_cell.length_a   1.000
_cell.length_b   1.000
_cell.length_c   1.000
_cell.angle_alpha   90.00
_cell.angle_beta   90.00
_cell.angle_gamma   90.00
#
_symmetry.space_group_name_H-M   'P 1'
#
loop_
_entity.id
_entity.type
_entity.pdbx_description
1 polymer ?
#
loop_
_entity_poly.entity_id
_entity_poly.type
_entity_poly.pdbx_seq_one_letter_code
_entity_poly.pdbx_strand_id
1 'polypeptide(L)'
;MKRNNPEILFKNHFKIYILIKDKIIFENELEKQNVEYYCDVENQPTFGNGIRYFIQDTDRIILDKIFTENGIIANTETIPTSDYRDGKKAMKLYLKVGGIVIGIMILIMIIESLQK
;
A
#
# COMPACT_ATOMS: atom_id res chain seq x y z
N MET A 1 -11.13 -21.33 6.61
CA MET A 1 -10.83 -21.67 8.03
C MET A 1 -10.04 -20.50 8.59
N LYS A 2 -10.45 -19.83 9.68
CA LYS A 2 -9.73 -18.63 10.17
C LYS A 2 -8.34 -19.04 10.67
N ARG A 3 -7.30 -18.89 9.83
CA ARG A 3 -5.89 -19.10 10.22
C ARG A 3 -5.33 -17.86 10.92
N ASN A 4 -6.07 -17.34 11.90
CA ASN A 4 -5.55 -16.35 12.83
C ASN A 4 -4.99 -17.13 14.02
N ASN A 5 -3.69 -17.47 13.98
CA ASN A 5 -3.08 -18.34 14.97
C ASN A 5 -2.28 -17.54 16.01
N PRO A 6 -2.82 -17.23 17.19
CA PRO A 6 -2.12 -16.47 18.22
C PRO A 6 -0.85 -17.17 18.73
N GLU A 7 -0.70 -18.49 18.52
CA GLU A 7 0.51 -19.22 18.89
C GLU A 7 1.79 -18.68 18.22
N ILE A 8 1.65 -18.01 17.07
CA ILE A 8 2.76 -17.40 16.34
C ILE A 8 3.48 -16.36 17.22
N LEU A 9 2.77 -15.67 18.11
CA LEU A 9 3.36 -14.69 19.03
C LEU A 9 4.38 -15.31 20.00
N PHE A 10 4.27 -16.61 20.28
CA PHE A 10 5.18 -17.33 21.18
C PHE A 10 6.32 -18.04 20.45
N LYS A 11 6.30 -18.03 19.11
CA LYS A 11 7.36 -18.57 18.25
C LYS A 11 8.25 -17.44 17.74
N ASN A 12 9.36 -17.80 17.10
CA ASN A 12 10.18 -16.80 16.42
C ASN A 12 9.42 -16.27 15.19
N HIS A 13 9.10 -14.99 15.22
CA HIS A 13 8.21 -14.35 14.26
C HIS A 13 8.70 -12.95 13.92
N PHE A 14 8.31 -12.47 12.76
CA PHE A 14 8.51 -11.09 12.34
C PHE A 14 7.17 -10.41 12.12
N LYS A 15 7.21 -9.08 12.18
CA LYS A 15 6.06 -8.22 11.96
C LYS A 15 6.18 -7.57 10.60
N ILE A 16 5.05 -7.53 9.91
CA ILE A 16 4.91 -6.80 8.66
C ILE A 16 3.67 -5.93 8.71
N TYR A 17 3.71 -4.86 7.94
CA TYR A 17 2.61 -3.93 7.79
C TYR A 17 2.20 -3.91 6.33
N ILE A 18 0.94 -4.26 6.08
CA ILE A 18 0.35 -4.34 4.73
C ILE A 18 -0.66 -3.22 4.55
N LEU A 19 -0.58 -2.49 3.45
CA LEU A 19 -1.57 -1.46 3.15
C LEU A 19 -2.98 -2.05 3.07
N ILE A 20 -3.98 -1.32 3.57
CA ILE A 20 -5.38 -1.78 3.59
C ILE A 20 -5.87 -2.19 2.19
N LYS A 21 -5.42 -1.46 1.15
CA LYS A 21 -5.75 -1.76 -0.26
C LYS A 21 -5.26 -3.13 -0.74
N ASP A 22 -4.17 -3.65 -0.15
CA ASP A 22 -3.54 -4.91 -0.53
C ASP A 22 -3.96 -6.08 0.38
N LYS A 23 -4.74 -5.82 1.44
CA LYS A 23 -5.19 -6.80 2.46
C LYS A 23 -5.77 -8.08 1.85
N ILE A 24 -6.75 -7.93 0.96
CA ILE A 24 -7.53 -9.06 0.42
C ILE A 24 -6.62 -9.97 -0.41
N ILE A 25 -5.76 -9.38 -1.24
CA ILE A 25 -4.82 -10.12 -2.08
C ILE A 25 -3.81 -10.84 -1.18
N PHE A 26 -3.26 -10.14 -0.20
CA PHE A 26 -2.29 -10.70 0.73
C PHE A 26 -2.83 -11.92 1.49
N GLU A 27 -4.00 -11.80 2.13
CA GLU A 27 -4.60 -12.91 2.89
C GLU A 27 -4.95 -14.11 2.00
N ASN A 28 -5.41 -13.86 0.77
CA ASN A 28 -5.70 -14.91 -0.20
C ASN A 28 -4.43 -15.66 -0.63
N GLU A 29 -3.32 -14.97 -0.86
CA GLU A 29 -2.04 -15.62 -1.21
C GLU A 29 -1.45 -16.41 -0.04
N LEU A 30 -1.57 -15.91 1.19
CA LEU A 30 -1.19 -16.68 2.39
C LEU A 30 -2.03 -17.97 2.50
N GLU A 31 -3.33 -17.90 2.23
CA GLU A 31 -4.20 -19.07 2.26
C GLU A 31 -3.82 -20.12 1.21
N LYS A 32 -3.55 -19.69 -0.03
CA LYS A 32 -3.09 -20.59 -1.11
C LYS A 32 -1.78 -21.30 -0.77
N GLN A 33 -0.84 -20.59 -0.16
CA GLN A 33 0.48 -21.12 0.21
C GLN A 33 0.48 -21.82 1.57
N ASN A 34 -0.68 -21.94 2.22
CA ASN A 34 -0.84 -22.52 3.55
C ASN A 34 0.02 -21.84 4.65
N VAL A 35 0.29 -20.55 4.52
CA VAL A 35 1.04 -19.78 5.53
C VAL A 35 0.12 -19.39 6.68
N GLU A 36 0.53 -19.69 7.91
CA GLU A 36 -0.18 -19.24 9.10
C GLU A 36 0.23 -17.82 9.46
N TYR A 37 -0.73 -17.02 9.91
CA TYR A 37 -0.46 -15.66 10.36
C TYR A 37 -1.29 -15.34 11.60
N TYR A 38 -0.87 -14.32 12.33
CA TYR A 38 -1.69 -13.70 13.36
C TYR A 38 -1.92 -12.23 13.00
N CYS A 39 -3.15 -11.78 13.17
CA CYS A 39 -3.55 -10.39 12.96
C CYS A 39 -4.43 -9.99 14.14
N ASP A 40 -3.88 -9.14 15.01
CA ASP A 40 -4.64 -8.47 16.06
C ASP A 40 -5.29 -7.25 15.43
N VAL A 41 -6.59 -7.33 15.13
CA VAL A 41 -7.36 -6.24 14.50
C VAL A 41 -7.84 -5.22 15.55
N GLU A 42 -7.98 -5.63 16.82
CA GLU A 42 -8.58 -4.80 17.88
C GLU A 42 -7.55 -3.84 18.49
N ASN A 43 -6.28 -4.22 18.56
CA ASN A 43 -5.21 -3.38 19.11
C ASN A 43 -4.33 -2.71 18.04
N GLN A 44 -4.84 -2.52 16.81
CA GLN A 44 -4.06 -1.85 15.77
C GLN A 44 -4.02 -0.33 15.98
N PRO A 45 -2.85 0.31 15.87
CA PRO A 45 -2.78 1.77 15.84
C PRO A 45 -3.59 2.27 14.65
N THR A 46 -4.54 3.15 14.95
CA THR A 46 -5.70 3.43 14.08
C THR A 46 -5.36 4.27 12.84
N PHE A 47 -4.10 4.67 12.64
CA PHE A 47 -3.76 5.64 11.59
C PHE A 47 -2.39 5.38 10.95
N GLY A 48 -2.40 5.30 9.61
CA GLY A 48 -1.25 5.62 8.75
C GLY A 48 -0.50 4.43 8.14
N ASN A 49 -0.24 3.37 8.91
CA ASN A 49 0.82 2.42 8.55
C ASN A 49 0.37 1.06 7.99
N GLY A 50 -0.92 0.86 7.74
CA GLY A 50 -1.45 -0.43 7.29
C GLY A 50 -1.73 -1.43 8.42
N ILE A 51 -2.17 -2.63 8.03
CA ILE A 51 -2.59 -3.73 8.90
C ILE A 51 -1.36 -4.54 9.30
N ARG A 52 -1.22 -4.79 10.60
CA ARG A 52 -0.08 -5.52 11.14
C ARG A 52 -0.33 -7.02 11.15
N TYR A 53 0.57 -7.78 10.55
CA TYR A 53 0.57 -9.23 10.59
C TYR A 53 1.84 -9.74 11.28
N PHE A 54 1.68 -10.82 12.03
CA PHE A 54 2.76 -11.58 12.65
C PHE A 54 2.88 -12.91 11.92
N ILE A 55 4.07 -13.22 11.43
CA ILE A 55 4.34 -14.39 10.59
C ILE A 55 5.63 -15.05 11.07
N GLN A 56 5.69 -16.37 10.99
CA GLN A 56 6.86 -17.14 11.41
C GLN A 56 8.05 -16.85 10.49
N ASP A 57 9.25 -16.70 11.06
CA ASP A 57 10.48 -16.42 10.29
C ASP A 57 10.77 -17.48 9.21
N THR A 58 10.32 -18.73 9.42
CA THR A 58 10.44 -19.84 8.46
C THR A 58 9.76 -19.54 7.12
N ASP A 59 8.70 -18.73 7.13
CA ASP A 59 7.89 -18.45 5.95
C ASP A 59 8.35 -17.17 5.21
N ARG A 60 9.46 -16.57 5.65
CA ARG A 60 10.01 -15.34 5.05
C ARG A 60 10.24 -15.47 3.53
N ILE A 61 10.78 -16.60 3.07
CA ILE A 61 11.05 -16.84 1.64
C ILE A 61 9.75 -16.88 0.84
N ILE A 62 8.69 -17.47 1.42
CA ILE A 62 7.37 -17.53 0.78
C ILE A 62 6.77 -16.13 0.70
N LEU A 63 6.92 -15.32 1.74
CA LEU A 63 6.45 -13.94 1.75
C LEU A 63 7.11 -13.06 0.70
N ASP A 64 8.42 -13.17 0.55
CA ASP A 64 9.19 -12.37 -0.40
C ASP A 64 8.70 -12.60 -1.84
N LYS A 65 8.34 -13.85 -2.14
CA LYS A 65 7.71 -14.25 -3.39
C LYS A 65 6.31 -13.62 -3.56
N ILE A 66 5.46 -13.71 -2.52
CA ILE A 66 4.12 -13.13 -2.54
C ILE A 66 4.17 -11.62 -2.81
N PHE A 67 5.09 -10.90 -2.16
CA PHE A 67 5.24 -9.45 -2.34
C PHE A 67 5.70 -9.09 -3.75
N THR A 68 6.70 -9.80 -4.25
CA THR A 68 7.29 -9.54 -5.58
C THR A 68 6.30 -9.84 -6.70
N GLU A 69 5.62 -10.99 -6.65
CA GLU A 69 4.71 -11.43 -7.72
C GLU A 69 3.43 -10.60 -7.77
N ASN A 70 2.93 -10.14 -6.62
CA ASN A 70 1.66 -9.41 -6.53
C ASN A 70 1.83 -7.88 -6.42
N GLY A 71 3.08 -7.39 -6.40
CA GLY A 71 3.37 -5.96 -6.26
C GLY A 71 2.81 -5.34 -4.98
N ILE A 72 2.71 -6.14 -3.92
CA ILE A 72 2.20 -5.75 -2.60
C ILE A 72 3.29 -4.91 -1.92
N ILE A 73 2.90 -3.76 -1.39
CA ILE A 73 3.81 -2.94 -0.60
C ILE A 73 3.66 -3.34 0.86
N ALA A 74 4.71 -3.94 1.38
CA ALA A 74 4.82 -4.40 2.76
C ALA A 74 5.98 -3.68 3.44
N ASN A 75 5.78 -3.27 4.68
CA ASN A 75 6.79 -2.59 5.48
C ASN A 75 7.20 -3.41 6.68
N THR A 76 8.50 -3.42 6.96
CA THR A 76 9.04 -3.80 8.26
C THR A 76 9.17 -2.54 9.11
N GLU A 77 9.15 -2.66 10.44
CA GLU A 77 9.02 -1.56 11.43
C GLU A 77 9.94 -0.33 11.19
N THR A 78 11.00 -0.46 10.40
CA THR A 78 12.03 0.55 10.17
C THR A 78 11.74 1.56 9.05
N ILE A 79 10.75 1.33 8.17
CA ILE A 79 10.49 2.21 7.01
C ILE A 79 9.01 2.63 6.99
N PRO A 80 8.67 3.93 7.02
CA PRO A 80 7.28 4.38 6.97
C PRO A 80 6.61 4.11 5.62
N THR A 81 5.31 3.81 5.65
CA THR A 81 4.49 3.50 4.46
C THR A 81 4.15 4.78 3.72
N SER A 82 4.95 5.13 2.71
CA SER A 82 4.49 6.01 1.63
C SER A 82 4.57 5.22 0.33
N ASP A 83 3.42 4.86 -0.25
CA ASP A 83 3.40 4.29 -1.60
C ASP A 83 3.75 5.40 -2.59
N TYR A 84 4.99 5.39 -3.07
CA TYR A 84 5.48 6.32 -4.10
C TYR A 84 4.57 6.33 -5.35
N ARG A 85 3.87 5.24 -5.66
CA ARG A 85 2.93 5.14 -6.79
C ARG A 85 1.70 6.02 -6.60
N ASP A 86 1.26 6.24 -5.36
CA ASP A 86 0.12 7.12 -5.07
C ASP A 86 0.51 8.59 -5.29
N GLY A 87 1.74 8.99 -4.91
CA GLY A 87 2.31 10.30 -5.23
C GLY A 87 2.38 10.56 -6.75
N LYS A 88 2.75 9.55 -7.55
CA LYS A 88 2.81 9.67 -9.01
C LYS A 88 1.44 9.94 -9.65
N LYS A 89 0.37 9.34 -9.13
CA LYS A 89 -1.01 9.57 -9.62
C LYS A 89 -1.48 10.99 -9.28
N ALA A 90 -1.23 11.45 -8.06
CA ALA A 90 -1.56 12.81 -7.63
C ALA A 90 -0.81 13.86 -8.48
N MET A 91 0.48 13.64 -8.73
CA MET A 91 1.30 14.52 -9.58
C MET A 91 0.77 14.59 -11.03
N LYS A 92 0.36 13.45 -11.61
CA LYS A 92 -0.23 13.41 -12.95
C LYS A 92 -1.56 14.18 -13.02
N LEU A 93 -2.38 14.10 -11.97
CA LEU A 93 -3.62 14.88 -11.87
C LEU A 93 -3.31 16.38 -11.77
N TYR A 94 -2.34 16.76 -10.94
CA TYR A 94 -1.94 18.16 -10.74
C TYR A 94 -1.42 18.78 -12.04
N LEU A 95 -0.56 18.06 -12.78
CA LEU A 95 -0.08 18.50 -14.10
C LEU A 95 -1.21 18.64 -15.11
N LYS A 96 -2.18 17.72 -15.11
CA LYS A 96 -3.32 17.77 -16.04
C LYS A 96 -4.20 18.99 -15.76
N VAL A 97 -4.52 19.27 -14.50
CA VAL A 97 -5.32 20.44 -14.11
C VAL A 97 -4.56 21.73 -14.38
N GLY A 98 -3.28 21.80 -13.99
CA GLY A 98 -2.43 22.96 -14.24
C GLY A 98 -2.32 23.30 -15.73
N GLY A 99 -2.17 22.28 -16.59
CA GLY A 99 -2.14 22.48 -18.04
C GLY A 99 -3.43 23.06 -18.61
N ILE A 100 -4.60 22.66 -18.09
CA ILE A 100 -5.90 23.21 -18.51
C ILE A 100 -6.00 24.69 -18.12
N VAL A 101 -5.63 25.04 -16.89
CA VAL A 101 -5.69 26.44 -16.40
C VAL A 101 -4.78 27.33 -17.24
N ILE A 102 -3.54 26.90 -17.48
CA ILE A 102 -2.59 27.64 -18.33
C ILE A 102 -3.14 27.77 -19.76
N GLY A 103 -3.73 26.72 -20.32
CA GLY A 103 -4.34 26.75 -21.64
C GLY A 103 -5.47 27.78 -21.75
N ILE A 104 -6.34 27.86 -20.74
CA ILE A 104 -7.42 28.86 -20.69
C ILE A 104 -6.85 30.28 -20.58
N MET A 105 -5.85 30.51 -19.75
CA MET A 105 -5.21 31.83 -19.63
C MET A 105 -4.63 32.30 -20.97
N ILE A 106 -3.93 31.43 -21.69
CA ILE A 106 -3.37 31.75 -23.00
C ILE A 106 -4.49 32.07 -24.01
N LEU A 107 -5.58 31.28 -24.01
CA LEU A 107 -6.75 31.51 -24.87
C LEU A 107 -7.38 32.90 -24.63
N ILE A 108 -7.55 33.28 -23.37
CA ILE A 108 -8.09 34.60 -23.00
C ILE A 108 -7.16 35.71 -23.50
N MET A 109 -5.84 35.60 -23.27
CA MET A 109 -4.87 36.59 -23.73
C MET A 109 -4.88 36.75 -25.27
N ILE A 110 -5.01 35.65 -26.01
CA ILE A 110 -5.11 35.70 -27.48
C ILE A 110 -6.39 36.41 -27.92
N ILE A 111 -7.54 36.07 -27.32
CA ILE A 111 -8.83 36.70 -27.65
C ILE A 111 -8.77 38.22 -27.35
N GLU A 112 -8.25 38.61 -26.18
CA GLU A 112 -8.06 40.02 -25.83
C GLU A 112 -7.14 40.75 -26.81
N SER A 113 -6.07 40.09 -27.27
CA SER A 113 -5.15 40.66 -28.26
C SER A 113 -5.77 40.83 -29.65
N LEU A 114 -6.76 40.00 -30.01
CA LEU A 114 -7.47 40.05 -31.30
C LEU A 114 -8.64 41.05 -31.30
N GLN A 115 -9.19 41.37 -30.12
CA GLN A 115 -10.24 42.38 -29.94
C GLN A 115 -9.69 43.81 -29.82
N LYS A 116 -8.37 43.95 -29.74
CA LYS A 116 -7.65 45.23 -29.68
C LYS A 116 -7.14 45.62 -31.06
#